data_AF-A0ABD4LM06-F1
#
_entry.id   AF-A0ABD4LM06-F1
#
_cell.length_a   1.000
_cell.length_b   1.000
_cell.length_c   1.000
_cell.angle_alpha   90.00
_cell.angle_beta   90.00
_cell.angle_gamma   90.00
#
_symmetry.space_group_name_H-M   'P 1'
#
loop_
_entity.id
_entity.type
_entity.pdbx_description
1 polymer ?
#
loop_
_entity_poly.entity_id
_entity_poly.type
_entity_poly.pdbx_seq_one_letter_code
_entity_poly.pdbx_strand_id
1 'polypeptide(L)'
;MKKKILIGVAIVIAIIAITLGFLVNKANNMKSEFTGFREELDKDFFPLLKDTHKHFETVIQKGQSHELENWYLLDEDGMTSNLKYSREIDKIRDRIINTDVKQKDTIELKKNVLNSLSTMDSALKSINTLYKNDSSDVLWATLGLDIDKLKDNVDKQNKILGKYYK
;
A
#
# COMPACT_ATOMS: atom_id res chain seq x y z
N MET A 1 1.14 -9.73 18.96
CA MET A 1 1.10 -8.61 17.99
C MET A 1 1.38 -9.08 16.58
N LYS A 2 2.51 -9.72 16.29
CA LYS A 2 2.87 -10.20 14.94
C LYS A 2 1.78 -10.99 14.20
N LYS A 3 1.05 -11.89 14.88
CA LYS A 3 -0.13 -12.60 14.30
C LYS A 3 -1.29 -11.67 13.92
N LYS A 4 -1.55 -10.61 14.70
CA LYS A 4 -2.60 -9.62 14.39
C LYS A 4 -2.19 -8.74 13.20
N ILE A 5 -0.91 -8.39 13.13
CA ILE A 5 -0.33 -7.67 12.00
C ILE A 5 -0.47 -8.52 10.72
N LEU A 6 -0.14 -9.81 10.78
CA LEU A 6 -0.24 -10.72 9.64
C LEU A 6 -1.69 -10.86 9.12
N ILE A 7 -2.68 -10.84 10.02
CA ILE A 7 -4.12 -10.79 9.65
C ILE A 7 -4.48 -9.44 9.01
N GLY A 8 -3.99 -8.32 9.57
CA GLY A 8 -4.21 -6.98 9.02
C GLY A 8 -3.61 -6.83 7.62
N VAL A 9 -2.43 -7.41 7.40
CA VAL A 9 -1.79 -7.54 6.09
C VAL A 9 -2.70 -8.37 5.18
N ALA A 10 -3.01 -9.63 5.49
CA ALA A 10 -3.82 -10.50 4.62
C ALA A 10 -5.17 -9.89 4.13
N ILE A 11 -5.83 -9.06 4.94
CA ILE A 11 -7.08 -8.37 4.57
C ILE A 11 -6.90 -7.37 3.41
N VAL A 12 -5.74 -6.70 3.31
CA VAL A 12 -5.46 -5.70 2.25
C VAL A 12 -5.45 -6.34 0.84
N ILE A 13 -5.03 -7.60 0.69
CA ILE A 13 -5.02 -8.31 -0.61
C ILE A 13 -6.41 -8.68 -1.09
N ALA A 14 -7.29 -9.16 -0.20
CA ALA A 14 -8.60 -9.70 -0.59
C ALA A 14 -9.48 -8.65 -1.29
N ILE A 15 -9.21 -7.37 -1.06
CA ILE A 15 -10.04 -6.28 -1.57
C ILE A 15 -9.58 -5.76 -2.94
N ILE A 16 -8.30 -5.96 -3.30
CA ILE A 16 -7.76 -5.56 -4.63
C ILE A 16 -8.27 -6.49 -5.73
N ALA A 17 -8.37 -7.79 -5.46
CA ALA A 17 -8.76 -8.82 -6.44
C ALA A 17 -10.20 -8.67 -6.97
N ILE A 18 -11.11 -8.09 -6.18
CA ILE A 18 -12.52 -7.88 -6.59
C ILE A 18 -12.64 -6.73 -7.61
N THR A 19 -11.65 -5.81 -7.68
CA THR A 19 -11.73 -4.63 -8.55
C THR A 19 -11.05 -4.78 -9.92
N LEU A 20 -10.14 -5.74 -10.09
CA LEU A 20 -9.44 -5.96 -11.37
C LEU A 20 -10.28 -6.70 -12.43
N GLY A 21 -11.39 -7.34 -12.04
CA GLY A 21 -12.16 -8.23 -12.90
C GLY A 21 -13.28 -7.60 -13.74
N PHE A 22 -13.67 -6.34 -13.50
CA PHE A 22 -14.89 -5.78 -14.13
C PHE A 22 -14.59 -4.52 -14.94
N LEU A 23 -14.27 -4.74 -16.22
CA LEU A 23 -14.23 -3.68 -17.23
C LEU A 23 -15.64 -3.37 -17.77
N VAL A 24 -16.05 -2.12 -17.49
CA VAL A 24 -16.87 -1.20 -18.30
C VAL A 24 -18.39 -1.44 -18.42
N ASN A 25 -19.17 -0.51 -17.84
CA ASN A 25 -20.28 0.11 -18.59
C ASN A 25 -20.48 1.61 -18.27
N LYS A 26 -20.62 2.39 -19.35
CA LYS A 26 -20.40 3.84 -19.50
C LYS A 26 -21.52 4.72 -18.91
N ALA A 27 -21.17 5.85 -18.27
CA ALA A 27 -22.04 7.03 -18.12
C ALA A 27 -21.22 8.34 -18.04
N ASN A 28 -21.69 9.40 -18.69
CA ASN A 28 -20.90 10.09 -19.72
C ASN A 28 -19.95 11.25 -19.36
N ASN A 29 -19.68 11.60 -18.09
CA ASN A 29 -18.59 12.57 -17.79
C ASN A 29 -18.03 12.43 -16.36
N MET A 30 -18.91 12.31 -15.36
CA MET A 30 -18.49 12.11 -13.96
C MET A 30 -17.83 10.74 -13.73
N LYS A 31 -18.34 9.68 -14.38
CA LYS A 31 -17.60 8.41 -14.39
C LYS A 31 -16.30 8.52 -15.18
N SER A 32 -16.17 9.44 -16.14
CA SER A 32 -14.95 9.52 -16.96
C SER A 32 -13.74 10.03 -16.19
N GLU A 33 -13.88 11.09 -15.37
CA GLU A 33 -12.78 11.56 -14.51
C GLU A 33 -12.43 10.48 -13.47
N PHE A 34 -13.44 9.94 -12.80
CA PHE A 34 -13.25 8.89 -11.80
C PHE A 34 -12.59 7.64 -12.39
N THR A 35 -13.09 7.15 -13.52
CA THR A 35 -12.53 5.99 -14.24
C THR A 35 -11.13 6.30 -14.74
N GLY A 36 -10.87 7.47 -15.31
CA GLY A 36 -9.52 7.86 -15.76
C GLY A 36 -8.51 7.90 -14.61
N PHE A 37 -8.87 8.50 -13.49
CA PHE A 37 -8.02 8.47 -12.29
C PHE A 37 -7.85 7.04 -11.77
N ARG A 38 -8.91 6.23 -11.78
CA ARG A 38 -8.85 4.83 -11.36
C ARG A 38 -7.99 3.97 -12.28
N GLU A 39 -7.99 4.21 -13.58
CA GLU A 39 -7.08 3.57 -14.55
C GLU A 39 -5.62 4.00 -14.33
N GLU A 40 -5.39 5.26 -13.93
CA GLU A 40 -4.05 5.71 -13.50
C GLU A 40 -3.57 4.94 -12.27
N LEU A 41 -4.45 4.71 -11.29
CA LEU A 41 -4.13 3.91 -10.10
C LEU A 41 -3.84 2.43 -10.42
N ASP A 42 -4.50 1.85 -11.42
CA ASP A 42 -4.26 0.46 -11.86
C ASP A 42 -2.87 0.23 -12.46
N LYS A 43 -2.31 1.25 -13.10
CA LYS A 43 -1.02 1.12 -13.78
C LYS A 43 0.09 0.86 -12.76
N ASP A 44 0.12 1.66 -11.70
CA ASP A 44 1.30 1.72 -10.83
C ASP A 44 0.94 1.64 -9.33
N PHE A 45 -0.14 2.28 -8.87
CA PHE A 45 -0.46 2.34 -7.44
C PHE A 45 -0.93 1.00 -6.87
N PHE A 46 -1.93 0.34 -7.47
CA PHE A 46 -2.42 -0.95 -6.96
C PHE A 46 -1.39 -2.08 -7.07
N PRO A 47 -0.59 -2.19 -8.15
CA PRO A 47 0.55 -3.10 -8.19
C PRO A 47 1.55 -2.83 -7.06
N LEU A 48 1.95 -1.57 -6.85
CA LEU A 48 2.87 -1.22 -5.76
C LEU A 48 2.29 -1.55 -4.38
N LEU A 49 1.00 -1.26 -4.16
CA LEU A 49 0.32 -1.59 -2.91
C LEU A 49 0.36 -3.10 -2.62
N LYS A 50 0.18 -3.93 -3.65
CA LYS A 50 0.29 -5.39 -3.54
C LYS A 50 1.72 -5.85 -3.26
N ASP A 51 2.71 -5.27 -3.94
CA ASP A 51 4.11 -5.67 -3.82
C ASP A 51 4.70 -5.25 -2.46
N THR A 52 4.43 -4.04 -2.01
CA THR A 52 4.83 -3.54 -0.67
C THR A 52 4.16 -4.32 0.44
N HIS A 53 2.89 -4.68 0.27
CA HIS A 53 2.19 -5.56 1.17
C HIS A 53 2.91 -6.91 1.34
N LYS A 54 3.24 -7.58 0.22
CA LYS A 54 3.97 -8.86 0.25
C LYS A 54 5.33 -8.71 0.93
N HIS A 55 5.99 -7.57 0.71
CA HIS A 55 7.25 -7.25 1.38
C HIS A 55 7.07 -7.12 2.91
N PHE A 56 6.04 -6.41 3.38
CA PHE A 56 5.72 -6.32 4.81
C PHE A 56 5.39 -7.69 5.40
N GLU A 57 4.65 -8.52 4.67
CA GLU A 57 4.35 -9.90 5.04
C GLU A 57 5.64 -10.72 5.23
N THR A 58 6.59 -10.58 4.31
CA THR A 58 7.90 -11.24 4.36
C THR A 58 8.73 -10.75 5.56
N VAL A 59 8.76 -9.43 5.80
CA VAL A 59 9.43 -8.84 6.98
C VAL A 59 8.87 -9.44 8.28
N ILE A 60 7.55 -9.58 8.39
CA ILE A 60 6.92 -10.15 9.58
C ILE A 60 7.27 -11.63 9.72
N GLN A 61 7.24 -12.40 8.62
CA GLN A 61 7.62 -13.83 8.63
C GLN A 61 9.08 -14.01 9.05
N LYS A 62 10.00 -13.28 8.43
CA LYS A 62 11.44 -13.32 8.76
C LYS A 62 11.72 -12.83 10.18
N GLY A 63 10.96 -11.85 10.66
CA GLY A 63 11.04 -11.43 12.06
C GLY A 63 10.41 -12.38 13.07
N GLN A 64 9.58 -13.34 12.64
CA GLN A 64 9.11 -14.44 13.48
C GLN A 64 10.12 -15.59 13.52
N SER A 65 10.86 -15.83 12.43
CA SER A 65 11.94 -16.82 12.37
C SER A 65 13.28 -16.33 12.92
N HIS A 66 13.38 -15.06 13.37
CA HIS A 66 14.63 -14.42 13.81
C HIS A 66 15.69 -14.31 12.69
N GLU A 67 15.23 -14.29 11.43
CA GLU A 67 16.07 -14.19 10.24
C GLU A 67 16.01 -12.82 9.58
N LEU A 68 15.25 -11.86 10.15
CA LEU A 68 14.99 -10.57 9.52
C LEU A 68 16.28 -9.82 9.19
N GLU A 69 17.22 -9.74 10.13
CA GLU A 69 18.47 -9.00 9.93
C GLU A 69 19.32 -9.59 8.81
N ASN A 70 19.49 -10.92 8.81
CA ASN A 70 20.24 -11.63 7.77
C ASN A 70 19.56 -11.50 6.41
N TRP A 71 18.25 -11.73 6.33
CA TRP A 71 17.49 -11.57 5.09
C TRP A 71 17.54 -10.14 4.57
N TYR A 72 17.49 -9.14 5.46
CA TYR A 72 17.51 -7.74 5.05
C TYR A 72 18.85 -7.33 4.43
N LEU A 73 19.95 -7.81 5.01
CA LEU A 73 21.32 -7.42 4.62
C LEU A 73 21.96 -8.31 3.56
N LEU A 74 21.74 -9.62 3.64
CA LEU A 74 22.52 -10.62 2.90
C LEU A 74 21.75 -11.21 1.71
N ASP A 75 20.42 -11.27 1.80
CA ASP A 75 19.60 -11.72 0.69
C ASP A 75 19.30 -10.52 -0.23
N GLU A 76 19.46 -10.72 -1.55
CA GLU A 76 19.27 -9.64 -2.54
C GLU A 76 17.88 -8.99 -2.46
N ASP A 77 16.89 -9.69 -1.90
CA ASP A 77 15.51 -9.25 -1.88
C ASP A 77 15.15 -8.30 -0.73
N GLY A 78 15.92 -8.23 0.36
CA GLY A 78 15.57 -7.47 1.55
C GLY A 78 15.68 -5.95 1.36
N MET A 79 16.90 -5.43 1.55
CA MET A 79 17.21 -4.00 1.40
C MET A 79 16.93 -3.48 -0.01
N THR A 80 17.24 -4.27 -1.05
CA THR A 80 17.03 -3.85 -2.45
C THR A 80 15.56 -3.61 -2.76
N SER A 81 14.66 -4.50 -2.32
CA SER A 81 13.22 -4.30 -2.51
C SER A 81 12.73 -3.11 -1.70
N ASN A 82 13.19 -2.95 -0.46
CA ASN A 82 12.81 -1.81 0.37
C ASN A 82 13.17 -0.46 -0.31
N LEU A 83 14.37 -0.36 -0.86
CA LEU A 83 14.83 0.81 -1.62
C LEU A 83 14.08 0.98 -2.95
N LYS A 84 13.81 -0.11 -3.67
CA LYS A 84 13.01 -0.10 -4.90
C LYS A 84 11.63 0.50 -4.63
N TYR A 85 10.92 -0.02 -3.64
CA TYR A 85 9.57 0.44 -3.33
C TYR A 85 9.53 1.88 -2.82
N SER A 86 10.51 2.30 -2.01
CA SER A 86 10.60 3.69 -1.57
C SER A 86 10.72 4.66 -2.77
N ARG A 87 11.55 4.32 -3.78
CA ARG A 87 11.67 5.11 -5.01
C ARG A 87 10.39 5.10 -5.85
N GLU A 88 9.70 3.96 -5.93
CA GLU A 88 8.45 3.84 -6.68
C GLU A 88 7.33 4.64 -6.01
N ILE A 89 7.25 4.65 -4.67
CA ILE A 89 6.31 5.48 -3.92
C ILE A 89 6.49 6.95 -4.28
N ASP A 90 7.72 7.47 -4.27
CA ASP A 90 7.97 8.88 -4.57
C ASP A 90 7.54 9.24 -6.00
N LYS A 91 7.91 8.42 -6.99
CA LYS A 91 7.50 8.61 -8.39
C LYS A 91 5.98 8.61 -8.59
N ILE A 92 5.28 7.70 -7.92
CA ILE A 92 3.81 7.59 -8.03
C ILE A 92 3.15 8.75 -7.28
N ARG A 93 3.65 9.11 -6.09
CA ARG A 93 3.16 10.23 -5.30
C ARG A 93 3.21 11.53 -6.10
N ASP A 94 4.34 11.83 -6.73
CA ASP A 94 4.49 13.04 -7.56
C ASP A 94 3.48 13.08 -8.70
N ARG A 95 3.25 11.94 -9.37
CA ARG A 95 2.28 11.85 -10.46
C ARG A 95 0.86 12.10 -9.98
N ILE A 96 0.45 11.42 -8.92
CA ILE A 96 -0.90 11.54 -8.34
C ILE A 96 -1.15 12.95 -7.81
N ILE A 97 -0.16 13.59 -7.18
CA ILE A 97 -0.25 14.99 -6.75
C ILE A 97 -0.58 15.89 -7.95
N ASN A 98 0.07 15.66 -9.08
CA ASN A 98 -0.08 16.46 -10.29
C ASN A 98 -1.33 16.13 -11.13
N THR A 99 -2.06 15.05 -10.84
CA THR A 99 -3.33 14.76 -11.52
C THR A 99 -4.43 15.72 -11.03
N ASP A 100 -4.92 16.59 -11.91
CA ASP A 100 -6.06 17.48 -11.60
C ASP A 100 -7.36 16.67 -11.54
N VAL A 101 -8.07 16.78 -10.41
CA VAL A 101 -9.33 16.07 -10.16
C VAL A 101 -10.29 17.03 -9.48
N LYS A 102 -11.52 17.10 -9.98
CA LYS A 102 -12.52 18.10 -9.54
C LYS A 102 -13.73 17.45 -8.88
N GLN A 103 -13.99 16.20 -9.19
CA GLN A 103 -15.11 15.48 -8.61
C GLN A 103 -14.81 15.12 -7.15
N LYS A 104 -15.79 15.34 -6.27
CA LYS A 104 -15.67 15.08 -4.82
C LYS A 104 -15.17 13.67 -4.48
N ASP A 105 -15.75 12.64 -5.09
CA ASP A 105 -15.34 11.25 -4.84
C ASP A 105 -13.91 10.98 -5.35
N THR A 106 -13.52 11.55 -6.50
CA THR A 106 -12.15 11.42 -7.03
C THR A 106 -11.13 12.15 -6.16
N ILE A 107 -11.46 13.34 -5.66
CA ILE A 107 -10.64 14.09 -4.68
C ILE A 107 -10.45 13.25 -3.41
N GLU A 108 -11.53 12.66 -2.90
CA GLU A 108 -11.46 11.82 -1.70
C GLU A 108 -10.63 10.54 -1.95
N LEU A 109 -10.78 9.93 -3.13
CA LEU A 109 -9.96 8.78 -3.53
C LEU A 109 -8.48 9.16 -3.62
N LYS A 110 -8.16 10.27 -4.30
CA LYS A 110 -6.80 10.82 -4.41
C LYS A 110 -6.17 11.04 -3.04
N LYS A 111 -6.91 11.67 -2.12
CA LYS A 111 -6.44 11.90 -0.74
C LYS A 111 -6.12 10.59 -0.02
N ASN A 112 -6.99 9.59 -0.09
CA ASN A 112 -6.76 8.30 0.56
C ASN A 112 -5.61 7.50 -0.07
N VAL A 113 -5.40 7.64 -1.39
CA VAL A 113 -4.23 7.06 -2.07
C VAL A 113 -2.93 7.72 -1.59
N LEU A 114 -2.88 9.05 -1.54
CA LEU A 114 -1.71 9.78 -1.03
C LEU A 114 -1.41 9.43 0.44
N ASN A 115 -2.44 9.26 1.26
CA ASN A 115 -2.29 8.78 2.63
C ASN A 115 -1.69 7.37 2.66
N SER A 116 -2.12 6.47 1.78
CA SER A 116 -1.58 5.10 1.70
C SER A 116 -0.11 5.11 1.28
N LEU A 117 0.25 5.91 0.27
CA LEU A 117 1.64 6.10 -0.15
C LEU A 117 2.51 6.65 0.99
N SER A 118 2.00 7.58 1.78
CA SER A 118 2.70 8.10 2.97
C SER A 118 2.88 7.02 4.04
N THR A 119 1.85 6.22 4.31
CA THR A 119 1.91 5.12 5.28
C THR A 119 2.86 4.00 4.83
N MET A 120 2.85 3.62 3.55
CA MET A 120 3.79 2.64 3.01
C MET A 120 5.24 3.13 3.13
N ASP A 121 5.50 4.41 2.84
CA ASP A 121 6.84 5.01 2.99
C ASP A 121 7.30 5.03 4.46
N SER A 122 6.41 5.38 5.39
CA SER A 122 6.68 5.31 6.84
C SER A 122 7.07 3.89 7.29
N ALA A 123 6.33 2.88 6.82
CA ALA A 123 6.61 1.49 7.13
C ALA A 123 7.98 1.05 6.57
N LEU A 124 8.28 1.36 5.30
CA LEU A 124 9.58 1.05 4.68
C LEU A 124 10.75 1.76 5.39
N LYS A 125 10.57 3.00 5.85
CA LYS A 125 11.58 3.74 6.64
C LYS A 125 11.82 3.08 8.00
N SER A 126 10.75 2.62 8.64
CA SER A 126 10.82 1.91 9.91
C SER A 126 11.55 0.58 9.76
N ILE A 127 11.25 -0.19 8.69
CA ILE A 127 11.98 -1.42 8.35
C ILE A 127 13.46 -1.11 8.14
N ASN A 128 13.78 -0.12 7.31
CA ASN A 128 15.17 0.25 7.01
C ASN A 128 15.97 0.69 8.25
N THR A 129 15.30 1.26 9.24
CA THR A 129 15.95 1.78 10.46
C THR A 129 16.02 0.74 11.57
N LEU A 130 15.03 -0.15 11.67
CA LEU A 130 14.78 -1.00 12.84
C LEU A 130 14.82 -2.50 12.53
N TYR A 131 15.34 -2.92 11.35
CA TYR A 131 15.42 -4.33 10.96
C TYR A 131 16.31 -5.18 11.88
N LYS A 132 17.20 -4.55 12.66
CA LYS A 132 18.11 -5.23 13.59
C LYS A 132 17.35 -5.86 14.75
N ASN A 133 17.88 -6.97 15.26
CA ASN A 133 17.21 -7.74 16.32
C ASN A 133 17.01 -6.94 17.62
N ASP A 134 17.93 -6.04 17.94
CA ASP A 134 17.90 -5.17 19.14
C ASP A 134 16.73 -4.17 19.14
N SER A 135 16.22 -3.84 17.96
CA SER A 135 15.18 -2.83 17.74
C SER A 135 13.82 -3.45 17.41
N SER A 136 13.71 -4.77 17.54
CA SER A 136 12.58 -5.54 17.02
C SER A 136 11.24 -5.16 17.67
N ASP A 137 11.18 -4.92 18.98
CA ASP A 137 9.93 -4.51 19.64
C ASP A 137 9.40 -3.16 19.12
N VAL A 138 10.30 -2.21 18.87
CA VAL A 138 9.95 -0.91 18.29
C VAL A 138 9.50 -1.08 16.85
N LEU A 139 10.18 -1.93 16.07
CA LEU A 139 9.75 -2.26 14.70
C LEU A 139 8.33 -2.83 14.69
N TRP A 140 8.02 -3.79 15.56
CA TRP A 140 6.70 -4.44 15.58
C TRP A 140 5.58 -3.49 15.98
N ALA A 141 5.84 -2.59 16.94
CA ALA A 141 4.88 -1.58 17.34
C ALA A 141 4.59 -0.60 16.19
N THR A 142 5.64 -0.03 15.57
CA THR A 142 5.48 0.95 14.50
C THR A 142 4.88 0.33 13.24
N LEU A 143 5.37 -0.84 12.82
CA LEU A 143 4.85 -1.54 11.65
C LEU A 143 3.39 -1.94 11.83
N GLY A 144 2.99 -2.34 13.05
CA GLY A 144 1.58 -2.61 13.37
C GLY A 144 0.68 -1.40 13.20
N LEU A 145 1.09 -0.24 13.74
CA LEU A 145 0.34 1.02 13.59
C LEU A 145 0.22 1.46 12.13
N ASP A 146 1.29 1.33 11.35
CA ASP A 146 1.27 1.70 9.94
C ASP A 146 0.42 0.73 9.11
N ILE A 147 0.43 -0.56 9.40
CA ILE A 147 -0.46 -1.53 8.73
C ILE A 147 -1.93 -1.27 9.06
N ASP A 148 -2.26 -0.94 10.31
CA ASP A 148 -3.64 -0.59 10.70
C ASP A 148 -4.12 0.67 9.96
N LYS A 149 -3.28 1.72 9.89
CA LYS A 149 -3.59 2.93 9.11
C LYS A 149 -3.72 2.64 7.63
N LEU A 150 -2.85 1.80 7.07
CA LEU A 150 -2.88 1.43 5.66
C LEU A 150 -4.18 0.69 5.33
N LYS A 151 -4.57 -0.26 6.18
CA LYS A 151 -5.86 -0.96 6.08
C LYS A 151 -7.03 0.03 6.10
N ASP A 152 -7.06 0.97 7.05
CA ASP A 152 -8.12 1.98 7.13
C ASP A 152 -8.19 2.87 5.88
N ASN A 153 -7.04 3.22 5.29
CA ASN A 153 -7.00 3.99 4.05
C ASN A 153 -7.51 3.17 2.87
N VAL A 154 -7.13 1.89 2.78
CA VAL A 154 -7.59 0.96 1.74
C VAL A 154 -9.09 0.73 1.86
N ASP A 155 -9.63 0.53 3.06
CA ASP A 155 -11.08 0.39 3.29
C ASP A 155 -11.87 1.62 2.81
N LYS A 156 -11.35 2.82 3.05
CA LYS A 156 -11.95 4.07 2.53
C LYS A 156 -11.90 4.13 1.00
N GLN A 157 -10.79 3.75 0.37
CA GLN A 157 -10.69 3.67 -1.09
C GLN A 157 -11.74 2.71 -1.64
N ASN A 158 -11.85 1.52 -1.05
CA ASN A 158 -12.80 0.50 -1.48
C ASN A 158 -14.25 0.94 -1.34
N LYS A 159 -14.58 1.66 -0.27
CA LYS A 159 -15.92 2.26 -0.11
C LYS A 159 -16.24 3.26 -1.22
N ILE A 160 -15.26 4.04 -1.68
CA ILE A 160 -15.43 4.99 -2.79
C ILE A 160 -15.57 4.24 -4.12
N LEU A 161 -14.65 3.31 -4.40
CA LEU A 161 -14.66 2.47 -5.59
C LEU A 161 -15.99 1.71 -5.73
N GLY A 162 -16.45 1.07 -4.65
CA GLY A 162 -17.69 0.30 -4.63
C GLY A 162 -18.96 1.11 -4.95
N LYS A 163 -18.93 2.45 -4.93
CA LYS A 163 -20.06 3.27 -5.42
C LYS A 163 -20.21 3.21 -6.94
N TYR A 164 -19.12 2.97 -7.67
CA TYR A 164 -19.06 3.05 -9.13
C TYR A 164 -19.06 1.68 -9.82
N TYR A 165 -18.89 0.59 -9.06
CA TYR A 165 -18.75 -0.78 -9.56
C TYR A 165 -19.82 -1.75 -9.00
N LYS A 166 -21.05 -1.27 -8.78
CA LYS A 166 -22.22 -2.12 -8.50
C LYS A 166 -22.84 -2.68 -9.78
#